data_AF-A0A497BKS4-F1
#
_entry.id   AF-A0A497BKS4-F1
#
_cell.length_a   1.000
_cell.length_b   1.000
_cell.length_c   1.000
_cell.angle_alpha   90.00
_cell.angle_beta   90.00
_cell.angle_gamma   90.00
#
_symmetry.space_group_name_H-M   'P 1'
#
loop_
_entity.id
_entity.type
_entity.pdbx_description
1 polymer ?
#
loop_
_entity_poly.entity_id
_entity_poly.type
_entity_poly.pdbx_seq_one_letter_code
_entity_poly.pdbx_strand_id
1 'polypeptide(L)' 'MTDNPGTPDTTEALQSPNDLLAVEVADALVEAGLITDGHKAALLTKLKSGGVRQDDWNLWVDMATAPEATDEEAHDE' A
#
# COMPACT_ATOMS: atom_id res chain seq x y z
N MET A 1 40.86 24.79 8.46
CA MET A 1 40.02 23.58 8.41
C MET A 1 38.73 23.93 9.12
N THR A 2 37.73 24.36 8.37
CA THR A 2 36.42 24.73 8.95
C THR A 2 35.62 23.44 9.00
N ASP A 3 35.45 22.91 10.20
CA ASP A 3 34.64 21.74 10.51
C ASP A 3 33.19 22.05 10.12
N ASN A 4 32.66 21.29 9.17
CA ASN A 4 31.28 21.42 8.71
C ASN A 4 30.44 20.46 9.55
N PRO A 5 29.57 20.94 10.46
CA PRO A 5 28.70 20.04 11.19
C PRO A 5 27.64 19.52 10.21
N GLY A 6 27.84 18.29 9.73
CA GLY A 6 26.79 17.53 9.07
C GLY A 6 25.66 17.31 10.07
N THR A 7 24.60 18.09 9.96
CA THR A 7 23.30 17.67 10.49
C THR A 7 22.83 16.51 9.62
N PRO A 8 22.56 15.31 10.18
CA PRO A 8 21.68 14.40 9.51
C PRO A 8 20.32 15.11 9.49
N ASP A 9 20.01 15.71 8.35
CA ASP A 9 18.63 16.07 8.02
C ASP A 9 17.89 14.75 7.83
N THR A 10 17.59 14.07 8.94
CA THR A 10 16.49 13.12 8.98
C THR A 10 15.26 13.99 8.82
N THR A 11 14.97 14.34 7.57
CA THR A 11 13.69 14.90 7.18
C THR A 11 12.66 13.85 7.57
N GLU A 12 12.11 13.94 8.77
CA GLU A 12 10.77 13.41 9.03
C GLU A 12 9.90 14.15 8.04
N ALA A 13 9.70 13.55 6.85
CA ALA A 13 8.88 14.11 5.81
C ALA A 13 7.54 14.41 6.45
N LEU A 14 7.22 15.71 6.61
CA LEU A 14 5.92 16.15 7.10
C LEU A 14 4.88 15.36 6.32
N GLN A 15 4.25 14.38 6.97
CA GLN A 15 3.28 13.54 6.29
C GLN A 15 2.16 14.46 5.85
N SER A 16 1.92 14.55 4.54
CA SER A 16 0.80 15.30 4.01
C SER A 16 -0.49 14.78 4.67
N PRO A 17 -1.51 15.61 4.89
CA PRO A 17 -2.83 15.11 5.30
C PRO A 17 -3.32 13.95 4.41
N ASN A 18 -2.93 13.95 3.13
CA ASN A 18 -3.19 12.85 2.21
C ASN A 18 -2.42 11.56 2.55
N ASP A 19 -1.16 11.68 3.00
CA ASP A 19 -0.37 10.52 3.45
C ASP A 19 -0.98 9.87 4.68
N LEU A 20 -1.47 10.68 5.63
CA LEU A 20 -2.15 10.18 6.83
C LEU A 20 -3.43 9.44 6.47
N LEU A 21 -4.27 10.07 5.64
CA LEU A 21 -5.51 9.44 5.16
C LEU A 21 -5.23 8.16 4.36
N ALA A 22 -4.17 8.13 3.55
CA ALA A 22 -3.77 6.95 2.80
C ALA A 22 -3.39 5.78 3.71
N VAL A 23 -2.71 6.05 4.83
CA VAL A 23 -2.37 5.03 5.84
C VAL A 23 -3.65 4.52 6.51
N GLU A 24 -4.51 5.42 7.01
CA GLU A 24 -5.75 5.03 7.68
C GLU A 24 -6.67 4.19 6.79
N VAL A 25 -6.82 4.56 5.51
CA VAL A 25 -7.63 3.81 4.56
C VAL A 25 -7.02 2.44 4.29
N ALA A 26 -5.70 2.35 4.09
CA ALA A 26 -5.04 1.08 3.81
C ALA A 26 -5.09 0.13 5.02
N ASP A 27 -4.91 0.65 6.24
CA ASP A 27 -5.06 -0.14 7.47
C ASP A 27 -6.49 -0.64 7.66
N ALA A 28 -7.50 0.23 7.52
CA ALA A 28 -8.90 -0.16 7.66
C ALA A 28 -9.31 -1.26 6.68
N LEU A 29 -8.76 -1.26 5.45
CA LEU A 29 -9.03 -2.29 4.45
C LEU A 29 -8.38 -3.64 4.79
N VAL A 30 -7.16 -3.62 5.36
CA VAL A 30 -6.52 -4.84 5.86
C VAL A 30 -7.28 -5.39 7.08
N GLU A 31 -7.63 -4.52 8.03
CA GLU A 31 -8.39 -4.91 9.23
C GLU A 31 -9.77 -5.48 8.89
N ALA A 32 -10.42 -4.95 7.83
CA ALA A 32 -11.67 -5.48 7.32
C ALA A 32 -11.51 -6.80 6.54
N GLY A 33 -10.28 -7.28 6.33
CA GLY A 33 -9.99 -8.46 5.49
C GLY A 33 -10.31 -8.24 4.01
N LEU A 34 -10.43 -6.98 3.58
CA LEU A 34 -10.76 -6.61 2.20
C LEU A 34 -9.53 -6.50 1.31
N ILE A 35 -8.33 -6.51 1.86
CA ILE A 35 -7.07 -6.67 1.13
C ILE A 35 -6.07 -7.40 2.04
N THR A 36 -5.07 -8.05 1.45
CA THR A 36 -3.98 -8.66 2.21
C THR A 36 -2.84 -7.66 2.45
N ASP A 37 -2.04 -7.90 3.49
CA ASP A 37 -0.91 -7.02 3.85
C ASP A 37 0.11 -6.86 2.69
N GLY A 38 0.28 -7.90 1.86
CA GLY A 38 1.10 -7.86 0.65
C GLY A 38 0.65 -6.81 -0.39
N HIS A 39 -0.63 -6.43 -0.39
CA HIS A 39 -1.18 -5.42 -1.29
C HIS A 39 -1.24 -4.01 -0.66
N LYS A 40 -1.04 -3.90 0.66
CA LYS A 40 -1.10 -2.65 1.41
C LYS A 40 -0.13 -1.58 0.88
N ALA A 41 1.12 -1.96 0.60
CA ALA A 41 2.15 -1.03 0.14
C ALA A 41 1.86 -0.44 -1.26
N ALA A 42 1.31 -1.24 -2.16
CA ALA A 42 0.91 -0.80 -3.49
C ALA A 42 -0.27 0.18 -3.43
N LEU A 43 -1.26 -0.12 -2.57
CA LEU A 43 -2.40 0.76 -2.31
C LEU A 43 -1.95 2.11 -1.73
N LEU A 44 -1.11 2.08 -0.70
CA LEU A 44 -0.55 3.29 -0.07
C LEU A 44 0.13 4.21 -1.10
N THR A 45 0.91 3.63 -2.00
CA THR A 45 1.61 4.40 -3.04
C THR A 45 0.63 5.08 -4.01
N LYS A 46 -0.46 4.40 -4.41
CA LYS A 46 -1.48 5.01 -5.28
C LYS A 46 -2.34 6.04 -4.56
N LEU A 47 -2.73 5.80 -3.31
CA LEU A 47 -3.49 6.77 -2.49
C LEU A 47 -2.69 8.06 -2.28
N LYS A 48 -1.40 7.93 -1.95
CA LYS A 48 -0.49 9.07 -1.77
C LYS A 48 -0.32 9.91 -3.04
N SER A 49 -0.32 9.29 -4.21
CA SER A 49 -0.22 9.99 -5.49
C SER A 49 -1.53 10.62 -5.96
N GLY A 50 -2.66 10.41 -5.24
CA GLY A 50 -3.98 10.93 -5.61
C GLY A 50 -4.52 10.37 -6.92
N GLY A 51 -3.91 9.30 -7.44
CA GLY A 51 -4.19 8.74 -8.76
C GLY A 51 -5.26 7.64 -8.77
N VAL A 52 -5.90 7.35 -7.63
CA VAL A 52 -6.85 6.25 -7.52
C VAL A 52 -8.16 6.59 -8.23
N ARG A 53 -8.51 5.84 -9.26
CA ARG A 53 -9.79 5.94 -9.97
C ARG A 53 -10.75 4.84 -9.49
N GLN A 54 -12.01 4.97 -9.87
CA GLN A 54 -13.02 3.95 -9.58
C GLN A 54 -12.64 2.58 -10.16
N ASP A 55 -12.05 2.53 -11.35
CA ASP A 55 -11.57 1.29 -11.96
C ASP A 55 -10.46 0.63 -11.13
N ASP A 56 -9.57 1.41 -10.50
CA ASP A 56 -8.56 0.87 -9.59
C ASP A 56 -9.20 0.22 -8.37
N TRP A 57 -10.26 0.82 -7.82
CA TRP A 57 -11.02 0.25 -6.71
C TRP A 57 -11.71 -1.06 -7.08
N ASN A 58 -12.37 -1.11 -8.24
CA ASN A 58 -13.03 -2.33 -8.70
C ASN A 58 -12.02 -3.46 -8.86
N LEU A 59 -10.87 -3.18 -9.51
CA LEU A 59 -9.80 -4.17 -9.66
C LEU A 59 -9.27 -4.68 -8.31
N TRP A 60 -9.13 -3.81 -7.32
CA TRP A 60 -8.66 -4.22 -5.99
C TRP A 60 -9.68 -5.06 -5.24
N VAL A 61 -10.97 -4.72 -5.33
CA VAL A 61 -12.05 -5.54 -4.77
C VAL A 61 -12.07 -6.91 -5.46
N ASP A 62 -11.93 -6.95 -6.79
CA ASP A 62 -11.85 -8.21 -7.54
C ASP A 62 -10.63 -9.04 -7.13
N MET A 63 -9.45 -8.43 -6.99
CA MET A 63 -8.24 -9.16 -6.58
C MET A 63 -8.28 -9.65 -5.13
N ALA A 64 -8.98 -8.95 -4.23
CA ALA A 64 -9.09 -9.36 -2.84
C ALA A 64 -10.22 -10.37 -2.58
N THR A 65 -11.26 -10.35 -3.42
CA THR A 65 -12.34 -11.35 -3.40
C THR A 65 -12.05 -12.53 -4.31
N ALA A 66 -11.03 -12.44 -5.16
CA ALA A 66 -10.52 -13.57 -5.91
C ALA A 66 -10.15 -14.67 -4.91
N PRO A 67 -10.66 -15.90 -5.10
CA PRO A 67 -10.19 -17.02 -4.31
C PRO A 67 -8.68 -17.10 -4.47
N GLU A 68 -7.95 -17.26 -3.36
CA GLU A 68 -6.52 -17.56 -3.45
C GLU A 68 -6.42 -18.74 -4.40
N ALA A 69 -5.77 -18.54 -5.54
CA ALA A 69 -5.45 -19.63 -6.44
C ALA A 69 -4.50 -20.51 -5.63
N THR A 70 -5.07 -21.50 -4.93
CA THR A 70 -4.34 -22.63 -4.42
C THR A 70 -3.66 -23.21 -5.64
N ASP A 71 -2.37 -22.96 -5.75
CA ASP A 71 -1.46 -23.60 -6.69
C ASP A 71 -1.37 -25.07 -6.26
N GLU A 72 -2.46 -25.80 -6.49
CA GLU A 72 -2.59 -27.22 -6.20
C GLU A 72 -3.41 -27.83 -7.32
N GLU A 73 -2.83 -27.86 -8.52
CA GLU A 73 -3.09 -28.87 -9.54
C GLU A 73 -2.10 -28.69 -10.71
N ALA A 74 -1.04 -29.51 -10.73
CA ALA A 74 -0.60 -30.28 -11.91
C ALA A 74 0.86 -30.76 -11.79
N HIS A 75 1.12 -31.83 -11.02
CA HIS A 75 2.03 -32.88 -11.50
C HIS A 75 1.78 -34.21 -10.77
N ASP A 76 0.66 -34.84 -11.07
CA ASP A 76 0.54 -36.30 -11.01
C ASP A 76 0.10 -36.74 -12.41
N GLU A 77 1.06 -37.26 -13.19
CA GLU A 77 0.94 -38.34 -14.19
C GLU A 77 2.29 -38.60 -14.86
#